data_AF-A0A931M5P6-F1
#
_entry.id   AF-A0A931M5P6-F1
#
_cell.length_a   1.000
_cell.length_b   1.000
_cell.length_c   1.000
_cell.angle_alpha   90.00
_cell.angle_beta   90.00
_cell.angle_gamma   90.00
#
_symmetry.space_group_name_H-M   'P 1'
#
loop_
_entity.id
_entity.type
_entity.pdbx_description
1 polymer ?
#
loop_
_entity_poly.entity_id
_entity_poly.type
_entity_poly.pdbx_seq_one_letter_code
_entity_poly.pdbx_strand_id
1 'polypeptide(L)'
;MSTLSLTKNRIQSIDVLRGLVMVIMALDHVRDFLYKADLAKAADAAMDPTNMQTTFPMLFFTRWITHFCAPIFVFLAGTSVYLMCQKKTKKELSGFLIKRGLWLIFVELVIITFGWTFNPFYNLFIMQVIWAIGVSMVLLGILIHLPIQAIFIIGVIIVAG
;
A
#
# COMPACT_ATOMS: atom_id res chain seq x y z
N MET A 1 -39.62 19.59 9.11
CA MET A 1 -38.69 18.52 9.51
C MET A 1 -37.44 18.67 8.66
N SER A 2 -36.49 19.50 9.10
CA SER A 2 -35.26 19.81 8.38
C SER A 2 -34.33 18.61 8.42
N THR A 3 -34.11 17.98 7.27
CA THR A 3 -33.10 16.94 7.09
C THR A 3 -31.73 17.60 7.18
N LEU A 4 -31.11 17.51 8.37
CA LEU A 4 -29.69 17.80 8.54
C LEU A 4 -28.89 16.89 7.61
N SER A 5 -28.53 17.38 6.43
CA SER A 5 -27.49 16.75 5.63
C SER A 5 -26.21 16.85 6.44
N LEU A 6 -25.83 15.78 7.14
CA LEU A 6 -24.49 15.63 7.68
C LEU A 6 -23.53 15.66 6.48
N THR A 7 -23.04 16.85 6.12
CA THR A 7 -21.95 17.01 5.18
C THR A 7 -20.78 16.25 5.78
N LYS A 8 -20.56 15.05 5.25
CA LYS A 8 -19.46 14.19 5.62
C LYS A 8 -18.21 14.87 5.08
N ASN A 9 -17.66 15.83 5.84
CA ASN A 9 -16.48 16.59 5.46
C ASN A 9 -15.32 15.60 5.26
N ARG A 10 -15.08 15.28 3.99
CA ARG A 10 -13.89 14.55 3.56
C ARG A 10 -12.74 15.53 3.54
N ILE A 11 -11.57 15.04 3.91
CA ILE A 11 -10.36 15.85 3.90
C ILE A 11 -9.84 15.82 2.46
N GLN A 12 -10.17 16.87 1.69
CA GLN A 12 -9.89 16.94 0.26
C GLN A 12 -8.40 16.77 -0.05
N SER A 13 -7.51 17.30 0.79
CA SER A 13 -6.05 17.15 0.61
C SER A 13 -5.59 15.69 0.65
N ILE A 14 -6.17 14.86 1.52
CA ILE A 14 -5.87 13.42 1.61
C ILE A 14 -6.35 12.70 0.35
N ASP A 15 -7.56 13.03 -0.12
CA ASP A 15 -8.14 12.41 -1.31
C ASP A 15 -7.34 12.78 -2.58
N VAL A 16 -6.94 14.04 -2.73
CA VAL A 16 -6.12 14.53 -3.86
C VAL A 16 -4.74 13.88 -3.85
N LEU A 17 -4.05 13.86 -2.71
CA LEU A 17 -2.72 13.25 -2.60
C LEU A 17 -2.77 11.75 -2.93
N ARG A 18 -3.76 11.03 -2.39
CA ARG A 18 -3.94 9.61 -2.69
C ARG A 18 -4.19 9.36 -4.17
N GLY A 19 -5.00 10.19 -4.82
CA GLY A 19 -5.27 10.11 -6.25
C GLY A 19 -4.02 10.34 -7.09
N LEU A 20 -3.26 11.39 -6.79
CA LEU A 20 -1.99 11.69 -7.47
C LEU A 20 -1.00 10.54 -7.35
N VAL A 21 -0.80 10.02 -6.13
CA VAL A 21 0.13 8.93 -5.87
C VAL A 21 -0.32 7.64 -6.58
N MET A 22 -1.64 7.38 -6.69
CA MET A 22 -2.16 6.23 -7.44
C MET A 22 -1.83 6.32 -8.93
N VAL A 23 -1.93 7.50 -9.53
CA VAL A 23 -1.58 7.72 -10.95
C VAL A 23 -0.09 7.51 -11.17
N ILE A 24 0.77 8.05 -10.30
CA ILE A 24 2.22 7.87 -10.38
C ILE A 24 2.59 6.39 -10.20
N MET A 25 1.97 5.70 -9.24
CA MET A 25 2.19 4.27 -9.00
C MET A 25 1.79 3.42 -10.21
N ALA A 26 0.72 3.79 -10.93
CA ALA A 26 0.30 3.09 -12.15
C ALA A 26 1.37 3.15 -13.25
N LEU A 27 2.13 4.24 -13.36
CA LEU A 27 3.26 4.34 -14.29
C LEU A 27 4.33 3.28 -13.99
N ASP A 28 4.67 3.07 -12.71
CA ASP A 28 5.63 2.05 -12.30
C ASP A 28 5.15 0.63 -12.64
N HIS A 29 3.88 0.34 -12.38
CA HIS A 29 3.30 -0.96 -12.66
C HIS A 29 3.16 -1.24 -14.16
N VAL A 30 2.77 -0.26 -14.97
CA VAL A 30 2.72 -0.43 -16.43
C VAL A 30 4.12 -0.66 -16.99
N ARG A 31 5.13 0.08 -16.50
CA ARG A 31 6.52 -0.17 -16.85
C ARG A 31 6.91 -1.60 -16.48
N ASP A 32 6.79 -1.99 -15.22
CA ASP A 32 7.20 -3.33 -14.77
C ASP A 32 6.44 -4.44 -15.51
N PHE A 33 5.18 -4.24 -15.86
CA PHE A 33 4.39 -5.21 -16.62
C PHE A 33 4.90 -5.36 -18.06
N LEU A 34 5.10 -4.26 -18.78
CA LEU A 34 5.59 -4.29 -20.16
C LEU A 34 7.02 -4.81 -20.25
N TYR A 35 7.90 -4.38 -19.35
CA TYR A 35 9.30 -4.83 -19.33
C TYR A 35 9.45 -6.29 -18.90
N LYS A 36 8.53 -6.85 -18.09
CA LYS A 36 8.47 -8.29 -17.81
C LYS A 36 7.84 -9.09 -18.95
N ALA A 37 6.94 -8.49 -19.74
CA ALA A 37 6.30 -9.13 -20.89
C ALA A 37 7.22 -9.20 -22.12
N ASP A 38 8.15 -8.26 -22.29
CA ASP A 38 9.16 -8.24 -23.35
C ASP A 38 10.31 -9.25 -23.08
N LEU A 39 9.96 -10.53 -23.22
CA LEU A 39 10.86 -11.69 -23.23
C LEU A 39 11.74 -11.67 -24.51
N ALA A 40 12.83 -10.89 -24.57
CA ALA A 40 14.01 -11.20 -25.42
C ALA A 40 15.20 -10.22 -25.37
N LYS A 41 15.08 -8.95 -24.94
CA LYS A 41 16.14 -7.95 -25.25
C LYS A 41 16.62 -7.01 -24.13
N ALA A 42 16.06 -7.05 -22.93
CA ALA A 42 16.43 -6.10 -21.86
C ALA A 42 17.04 -6.76 -20.61
N ALA A 43 17.80 -7.85 -20.80
CA ALA A 43 18.25 -8.75 -19.74
C ALA A 43 19.09 -8.10 -18.62
N ASP A 44 19.70 -6.93 -18.84
CA ASP A 44 20.59 -6.33 -17.82
C ASP A 44 20.15 -4.95 -17.31
N ALA A 45 19.42 -4.16 -18.11
CA ALA A 45 19.00 -2.79 -17.75
C ALA A 45 17.61 -2.71 -17.09
N ALA A 46 16.73 -3.67 -17.39
CA ALA A 46 15.36 -3.67 -16.88
C ALA A 46 15.20 -4.41 -15.55
N MET A 47 16.20 -5.21 -15.16
CA MET A 47 16.13 -6.04 -13.96
C MET A 47 16.47 -5.27 -12.68
N ASP A 48 17.25 -4.20 -12.79
CA ASP A 48 17.54 -3.32 -11.67
C ASP A 48 17.75 -1.86 -12.15
N PRO A 49 16.69 -1.03 -12.13
CA PRO A 49 16.78 0.40 -12.46
C PRO A 49 17.62 1.22 -11.46
N THR A 50 18.22 0.57 -10.44
CA THR A 50 19.21 1.17 -9.54
C THR A 50 20.66 0.77 -9.88
N ASN A 51 20.86 -0.18 -10.78
CA ASN A 51 22.19 -0.56 -11.25
C ASN A 51 22.73 0.51 -12.22
N MET A 52 23.70 1.28 -11.75
CA MET A 52 24.34 2.36 -12.51
C MET A 52 25.12 1.87 -13.74
N GLN A 53 25.39 0.55 -13.85
CA GLN A 53 26.12 -0.01 -14.99
C GLN A 53 25.23 -0.25 -16.22
N THR A 54 23.92 -0.42 -16.03
CA THR A 54 22.98 -0.82 -17.07
C THR A 54 21.81 0.14 -17.23
N THR A 55 21.60 1.04 -16.27
CA THR A 55 20.50 2.01 -16.26
C THR A 55 20.83 3.28 -17.03
N PHE A 56 19.86 3.79 -17.80
CA PHE A 56 19.89 5.14 -18.38
C PHE A 56 19.16 6.13 -17.45
N PRO A 57 19.60 7.41 -17.37
CA PRO A 57 19.10 8.37 -16.37
C PRO A 57 17.58 8.49 -16.31
N MET A 58 16.90 8.42 -17.45
CA MET A 58 15.43 8.51 -17.52
C MET A 58 14.73 7.35 -16.78
N LEU A 59 15.24 6.11 -16.86
CA LEU A 59 14.68 4.95 -16.17
C LEU A 59 14.85 5.07 -14.66
N PHE A 60 16.04 5.52 -14.21
CA PHE A 60 16.32 5.81 -12.81
C PHE A 60 15.33 6.83 -12.24
N PHE A 61 15.09 7.94 -12.93
CA PHE A 61 14.14 8.96 -12.46
C PHE A 61 12.71 8.44 -12.36
N THR A 62 12.27 7.55 -13.26
CA THR A 62 10.93 6.94 -13.12
C THR A 62 10.81 6.12 -11.84
N ARG A 63 11.82 5.31 -11.51
CA ARG A 63 11.83 4.49 -10.28
C ARG A 63 11.99 5.36 -9.03
N TRP A 64 12.83 6.39 -9.10
CA TRP A 64 13.05 7.30 -7.98
C TRP A 64 11.78 8.05 -7.58
N ILE A 65 11.01 8.56 -8.56
CA ILE A 65 9.74 9.24 -8.30
C ILE A 65 8.71 8.26 -7.70
N THR A 66 8.62 7.05 -8.23
CA THR A 66 7.63 6.05 -7.80
C THR A 66 7.98 5.38 -6.47
N HIS A 67 9.24 5.42 -6.04
CA HIS A 67 9.69 4.86 -4.77
C HIS A 67 8.95 5.46 -3.56
N PHE A 68 8.61 6.74 -3.63
CA PHE A 68 7.87 7.44 -2.58
C PHE A 68 6.39 7.06 -2.52
N CYS A 69 5.84 6.43 -3.56
CA CYS A 69 4.41 6.07 -3.58
C CYS A 69 4.05 5.12 -2.45
N ALA A 70 4.87 4.09 -2.20
CA ALA A 70 4.59 3.09 -1.17
C ALA A 70 4.61 3.70 0.26
N PRO A 71 5.66 4.44 0.68
CA PRO A 71 5.66 5.15 1.97
C PRO A 71 4.46 6.08 2.15
N ILE A 72 4.09 6.84 1.12
CA ILE A 72 2.94 7.77 1.20
C ILE A 72 1.63 7.00 1.37
N PHE A 73 1.41 5.90 0.64
CA PHE A 73 0.21 5.08 0.80
C PHE A 73 0.08 4.49 2.20
N VAL A 74 1.18 3.96 2.76
CA VAL A 74 1.19 3.41 4.12
C VAL A 74 0.95 4.51 5.16
N PHE A 75 1.57 5.68 5.00
CA PHE A 75 1.37 6.83 5.88
C PHE A 75 -0.09 7.34 5.84
N LEU A 76 -0.68 7.47 4.65
CA LEU A 76 -2.08 7.91 4.51
C LEU A 76 -3.06 6.86 5.04
N ALA A 77 -2.74 5.56 4.90
CA ALA A 77 -3.53 4.50 5.52
C ALA A 77 -3.53 4.64 7.04
N GLY A 78 -2.35 4.80 7.67
CA GLY A 78 -2.23 5.03 9.12
C GLY A 78 -2.94 6.30 9.60
N THR A 79 -2.74 7.42 8.91
CA THR A 79 -3.42 8.69 9.18
C THR A 79 -4.95 8.54 9.11
N SER A 80 -5.45 7.81 8.11
CA SER A 80 -6.89 7.53 7.98
C SER A 80 -7.41 6.72 9.17
N VAL A 81 -6.65 5.74 9.66
CA VAL A 81 -7.02 4.97 10.87
C VAL A 81 -7.07 5.85 12.11
N TYR A 82 -6.08 6.74 12.30
CA TYR A 82 -6.08 7.68 13.40
C TYR A 82 -7.32 8.59 13.40
N LEU A 83 -7.67 9.15 12.24
CA LEU A 83 -8.88 9.96 12.07
C LEU A 83 -10.17 9.17 12.31
N MET A 84 -10.20 7.88 11.97
CA MET A 84 -11.32 6.99 12.27
C MET A 84 -11.43 6.69 13.77
N CYS A 85 -10.31 6.61 14.50
CA CYS A 85 -10.30 6.39 15.95
C CYS A 85 -10.97 7.53 16.72
N GLN A 86 -10.98 8.75 16.18
CA GLN A 86 -11.70 9.88 16.77
C GLN A 86 -13.23 9.79 16.63
N LYS A 87 -13.73 8.92 15.73
CA LYS A 87 -15.17 8.83 15.38
C LYS A 87 -15.80 7.47 15.72
N LYS A 88 -14.99 6.45 16.03
CA LYS A 88 -15.44 5.07 16.25
C LYS A 88 -14.90 4.52 17.56
N THR A 89 -15.63 3.57 18.15
CA THR A 89 -15.13 2.83 19.32
C THR A 89 -13.97 1.90 18.92
N LYS A 90 -13.08 1.60 19.88
CA LYS A 90 -11.91 0.73 19.63
C LYS A 90 -12.31 -0.65 19.10
N LYS A 91 -13.38 -1.25 19.65
CA LYS A 91 -13.90 -2.57 19.21
C LYS A 91 -14.43 -2.52 17.78
N GLU A 92 -15.20 -1.49 17.43
CA GLU A 92 -15.69 -1.31 16.06
C GLU A 92 -14.56 -1.09 15.06
N LEU A 93 -13.57 -0.26 15.43
CA LEU A 93 -12.43 0.03 14.57
C LEU A 93 -11.56 -1.21 14.36
N SER A 94 -11.30 -1.98 15.41
CA SER A 94 -10.57 -3.25 15.32
C SER A 94 -11.24 -4.23 14.36
N GLY A 95 -12.54 -4.50 14.56
CA GLY A 95 -13.28 -5.41 13.70
C GLY A 95 -13.34 -4.94 12.24
N PHE A 96 -13.44 -3.62 12.02
CA PHE A 96 -13.37 -3.02 10.68
C PHE A 96 -12.00 -3.22 10.02
N LEU A 97 -10.91 -2.97 10.75
CA LEU A 97 -9.55 -3.12 10.25
C LEU A 97 -9.21 -4.56 9.91
N ILE A 98 -9.55 -5.52 10.78
CA ILE A 98 -9.25 -6.94 10.57
C ILE A 98 -9.98 -7.47 9.34
N LYS A 99 -11.30 -7.23 9.23
CA LYS A 99 -12.09 -7.67 8.06
C LYS A 99 -11.56 -7.09 6.76
N ARG A 100 -11.23 -5.80 6.76
CA ARG A 100 -10.71 -5.12 5.57
C ARG A 100 -9.28 -5.57 5.24
N GLY A 101 -8.44 -5.76 6.23
CA GLY A 101 -7.06 -6.23 6.06
C GLY A 101 -7.01 -7.64 5.48
N LEU A 102 -7.81 -8.57 6.03
CA LEU A 102 -7.96 -9.92 5.50
C LEU A 102 -8.50 -9.91 4.05
N TRP A 103 -9.46 -9.03 3.75
CA TRP A 103 -9.94 -8.86 2.39
C TRP A 103 -8.84 -8.38 1.44
N LEU A 104 -8.01 -7.42 1.83
CA LEU A 104 -6.89 -6.95 1.01
C LEU A 104 -5.84 -8.04 0.77
N ILE A 105 -5.52 -8.83 1.80
CA ILE A 105 -4.60 -9.97 1.68
C ILE A 105 -5.14 -10.99 0.68
N PHE A 106 -6.43 -11.32 0.80
CA PHE A 106 -7.10 -12.23 -0.14
C PHE A 106 -7.07 -11.71 -1.58
N VAL A 107 -7.42 -10.44 -1.78
CA VAL A 107 -7.41 -9.81 -3.10
C VAL A 107 -6.02 -9.85 -3.72
N GLU A 108 -4.96 -9.60 -2.94
CA GLU A 108 -3.60 -9.68 -3.45
C GLU A 108 -3.22 -11.10 -3.89
N LEU A 109 -3.39 -12.06 -2.98
CA LEU A 109 -2.91 -13.43 -3.20
C LEU A 109 -3.68 -14.16 -4.30
N VAL A 110 -4.96 -13.80 -4.49
CA VAL A 110 -5.82 -14.45 -5.48
C VAL A 110 -5.90 -13.59 -6.74
N ILE A 111 -6.50 -12.40 -6.65
CA ILE A 111 -6.85 -11.60 -7.83
C ILE A 111 -5.61 -10.97 -8.46
N ILE A 112 -4.76 -10.33 -7.66
CA ILE A 112 -3.58 -9.61 -8.18
C ILE A 112 -2.51 -10.58 -8.65
N THR A 113 -2.21 -11.62 -7.85
CA THR A 113 -1.25 -12.66 -8.24
C THR A 113 -1.67 -13.36 -9.53
N PHE A 114 -2.96 -13.70 -9.68
CA PHE A 114 -3.48 -14.25 -10.92
C PHE A 114 -3.40 -13.25 -12.08
N GLY A 115 -3.79 -11.98 -11.86
CA GLY A 115 -3.77 -10.94 -12.89
C GLY A 115 -2.38 -10.59 -13.42
N TRP A 116 -1.33 -10.75 -12.60
CA TRP A 116 0.05 -10.54 -13.02
C TRP A 116 0.70 -11.77 -13.66
N THR A 117 0.40 -12.97 -13.16
CA THR A 117 1.11 -14.20 -13.56
C THR A 117 0.35 -14.99 -14.63
N PHE A 118 -0.97 -14.77 -14.77
CA PHE A 118 -1.89 -15.57 -15.59
C PHE A 118 -1.77 -17.09 -15.38
N ASN A 119 -1.26 -17.51 -14.22
CA ASN A 119 -0.96 -18.90 -13.90
C ASN A 119 -1.99 -19.42 -12.86
N PRO A 120 -2.87 -20.36 -13.24
CA PRO A 120 -3.89 -20.90 -12.33
C PRO A 120 -3.33 -21.83 -11.24
N PHE A 121 -2.06 -22.24 -11.33
CA PHE A 121 -1.42 -23.12 -10.35
C PHE A 121 -0.74 -22.35 -9.20
N TYR A 122 -0.72 -21.01 -9.22
CA TYR A 122 -0.19 -20.15 -8.15
C TYR A 122 1.22 -20.55 -7.63
N ASN A 123 2.14 -20.93 -8.53
CA ASN A 123 3.51 -21.32 -8.15
C ASN A 123 4.33 -20.18 -7.54
N LEU A 124 3.95 -18.93 -7.79
CA LEU A 124 4.58 -17.73 -7.27
C LEU A 124 3.52 -16.78 -6.73
N PHE A 125 3.73 -16.26 -5.52
CA PHE A 125 2.89 -15.24 -4.90
C PHE A 125 3.53 -13.86 -5.04
N ILE A 126 2.76 -12.91 -5.56
CA ILE A 126 3.19 -11.51 -5.68
C ILE A 126 2.71 -10.77 -4.43
N MET A 127 3.65 -10.18 -3.68
CA MET A 127 3.37 -9.43 -2.45
C MET A 127 3.76 -7.96 -2.64
N GLN A 128 2.81 -7.13 -3.05
CA GLN A 128 2.99 -5.69 -3.25
C GLN A 128 2.49 -4.90 -2.04
N VAL A 129 2.39 -3.58 -2.22
CA VAL A 129 1.97 -2.61 -1.21
C VAL A 129 0.60 -2.94 -0.63
N ILE A 130 -0.31 -3.53 -1.41
CA ILE A 130 -1.66 -3.91 -0.94
C ILE A 130 -1.56 -4.97 0.16
N TRP A 131 -0.71 -5.98 -0.01
CA TRP A 131 -0.46 -7.01 1.00
C TRP A 131 0.13 -6.41 2.27
N ALA A 132 1.16 -5.57 2.13
CA ALA A 132 1.80 -4.92 3.27
C ALA A 132 0.80 -4.07 4.08
N ILE A 133 -0.06 -3.31 3.41
CA ILE A 133 -1.14 -2.55 4.06
C ILE A 133 -2.18 -3.49 4.70
N GLY A 134 -2.53 -4.59 4.03
CA GLY A 134 -3.48 -5.57 4.55
C GLY A 134 -3.02 -6.20 5.87
N VAL A 135 -1.77 -6.68 5.91
CA VAL A 135 -1.14 -7.21 7.13
C VAL A 135 -1.04 -6.14 8.21
N SER A 136 -0.61 -4.93 7.83
CA SER A 136 -0.52 -3.80 8.77
C SER A 136 -1.88 -3.46 9.39
N MET A 137 -2.97 -3.52 8.63
CA MET A 137 -4.33 -3.30 9.15
C MET A 137 -4.75 -4.39 10.13
N VAL A 138 -4.44 -5.67 9.86
CA VAL A 138 -4.75 -6.78 10.77
C VAL A 138 -3.97 -6.62 12.07
N LEU A 139 -2.65 -6.39 11.99
CA LEU A 139 -1.80 -6.16 13.15
C LEU A 139 -2.29 -4.96 13.97
N LEU A 140 -2.56 -3.83 13.33
CA LEU A 140 -3.07 -2.63 14.02
C LEU A 140 -4.44 -2.88 14.66
N GLY A 141 -5.31 -3.65 14.02
CA GLY A 141 -6.60 -4.05 14.59
C GLY A 141 -6.47 -4.88 15.87
N ILE A 142 -5.41 -5.65 16.01
CA ILE A 142 -5.08 -6.39 17.24
C ILE A 142 -4.45 -5.43 18.26
N LEU A 143 -3.43 -4.68 17.85
CA LEU A 143 -2.63 -3.79 18.69
C LEU A 143 -3.42 -2.62 19.29
N ILE A 144 -4.53 -2.18 18.70
CA ILE A 144 -5.33 -1.06 19.21
C ILE A 144 -5.90 -1.28 20.62
N HIS A 145 -5.95 -2.54 21.09
CA HIS A 145 -6.39 -2.89 22.43
C HIS A 145 -5.30 -2.73 23.49
N LEU A 146 -4.03 -2.57 23.09
CA LEU A 146 -2.93 -2.37 24.02
C LEU A 146 -2.93 -0.94 24.60
N PRO A 147 -2.32 -0.73 25.78
CA PRO A 147 -2.08 0.60 26.30
C PRO A 147 -1.13 1.38 25.38
N ILE A 148 -1.31 2.70 25.32
CA ILE A 148 -0.53 3.59 24.44
C ILE A 148 0.98 3.48 24.65
N GLN A 149 1.41 3.18 25.89
CA GLN A 149 2.81 2.97 26.24
C GLN A 149 3.42 1.78 25.50
N ALA A 150 2.69 0.66 25.40
CA ALA A 150 3.17 -0.51 24.68
C ALA A 150 3.26 -0.22 23.17
N ILE A 151 2.27 0.49 22.60
CA ILE A 151 2.29 0.89 21.18
C ILE A 151 3.48 1.82 20.90
N PHE A 152 3.77 2.77 21.80
CA PHE A 152 4.90 3.67 21.67
C PHE A 152 6.23 2.92 21.74
N ILE A 153 6.41 2.00 22.69
CA ILE A 153 7.62 1.19 22.81
C ILE A 153 7.83 0.35 21.55
N ILE A 154 6.79 -0.33 21.06
CA ILE A 154 6.84 -1.11 19.81
C ILE A 154 7.26 -0.20 18.64
N GLY A 155 6.68 0.99 18.54
CA GLY A 155 7.04 1.96 17.50
C GLY A 155 8.50 2.41 17.56
N VAL A 156 9.02 2.69 18.76
CA VAL A 156 10.43 3.07 18.96
C VAL A 156 11.35 1.92 18.59
N ILE A 157 11.04 0.69 18.99
CA ILE A 157 11.83 -0.51 18.63
C ILE A 157 11.88 -0.66 17.11
N ILE A 158 10.74 -0.53 16.41
CA ILE A 158 10.70 -0.65 14.94
C ILE A 158 11.55 0.41 14.25
N VAL A 159 11.59 1.64 14.76
CA VAL A 159 12.35 2.75 14.16
C VAL A 159 13.83 2.70 14.51
N ALA A 160 14.17 2.29 15.73
CA ALA A 160 15.55 2.25 16.23
C ALA A 160 16.31 1.00 15.77
N GLY A 161 15.62 -0.12 15.52
CA GLY A 161 16.21 -1.42 15.17
C GLY A 161 16.53 -2.25 16.40
#